data_AF-A0A7V4HWZ9-F1
#
_entry.id   AF-A0A7V4HWZ9-F1
#
_cell.length_a   1.000
_cell.length_b   1.000
_cell.length_c   1.000
_cell.angle_alpha   90.00
_cell.angle_beta   90.00
_cell.angle_gamma   90.00
#
_symmetry.space_group_name_H-M   'P 1'
#
loop_
_entity.id
_entity.type
_entity.pdbx_description
1 polymer ?
#
loop_
_entity_poly.entity_id
_entity_poly.type
_entity_poly.pdbx_seq_one_letter_code
_entity_poly.pdbx_strand_id
1 'polypeptide(L)'
;MRSGQVFFLVAIAVGATAGWAYPAEDPGEIVKRFQQTEETFANPGKGWMTMRAMPDDTKKDRFPYSVAYFRLNWGDVEPVEGQCQWQRIDEPLRAWAQREVRIAFRI
;
A
#
# COMPACT_ATOMS: atom_id res chain seq x y z
N MET A 1 -26.13 56.01 52.36
CA MET A 1 -25.03 55.88 53.34
C MET A 1 -24.65 54.41 53.44
N ARG A 2 -23.33 54.15 53.45
CA ARG A 2 -22.61 52.87 53.66
C ARG A 2 -22.71 51.86 52.50
N SER A 3 -21.71 51.71 51.63
CA SER A 3 -20.27 51.37 51.82
C SER A 3 -20.09 49.97 52.38
N GLY A 4 -19.43 49.10 51.60
CA GLY A 4 -19.01 47.77 52.04
C GLY A 4 -18.52 46.91 50.88
N GLN A 5 -17.26 47.11 50.50
CA GLN A 5 -16.50 46.31 49.54
C GLN A 5 -16.38 44.83 49.95
N VAL A 6 -16.36 43.97 48.91
CA VAL A 6 -15.48 42.79 48.71
C VAL A 6 -15.69 41.61 49.64
N PHE A 7 -15.96 40.43 49.07
CA PHE A 7 -15.11 39.24 49.20
C PHE A 7 -15.46 38.24 48.08
N PHE A 8 -14.52 38.08 47.14
CA PHE A 8 -14.50 36.98 46.18
C PHE A 8 -14.10 35.70 46.93
N LEU A 9 -14.94 34.67 46.87
CA LEU A 9 -14.57 33.30 47.20
C LEU A 9 -14.92 32.42 46.00
N VAL A 10 -13.93 32.22 45.12
CA VAL A 10 -13.97 31.13 44.14
C VAL A 10 -13.55 29.88 44.89
N ALA A 11 -14.52 29.06 45.29
CA ALA A 11 -14.25 27.71 45.73
C ALA A 11 -13.94 26.85 44.50
N ILE A 12 -12.66 26.57 44.25
CA ILE A 12 -12.25 25.56 43.27
C ILE A 12 -12.62 24.20 43.88
N ALA A 13 -13.78 23.66 43.49
CA ALA A 13 -14.10 22.27 43.73
C ALA A 13 -13.19 21.41 42.84
N VAL A 14 -12.10 20.89 43.41
CA VAL A 14 -11.36 19.77 42.82
C VAL A 14 -12.26 18.55 42.94
N GLY A 15 -13.15 18.38 41.96
CA GLY A 15 -13.91 17.15 41.79
C GLY A 15 -12.94 16.03 41.46
N ALA A 16 -12.73 15.15 42.42
CA ALA A 16 -12.05 13.88 42.20
C ALA A 16 -12.83 13.12 41.12
N THR A 17 -12.37 13.16 39.88
CA THR A 17 -12.79 12.19 38.88
C THR A 17 -12.18 10.87 39.32
N ALA A 18 -12.92 10.13 40.15
CA ALA A 18 -12.70 8.70 40.28
C ALA A 18 -12.67 8.16 38.85
N GLY A 19 -11.50 7.70 38.40
CA GLY A 19 -11.36 7.07 37.11
C GLY A 19 -12.30 5.88 37.11
N TRP A 20 -13.42 5.99 36.39
CA TRP A 20 -14.17 4.82 35.99
C TRP A 20 -13.24 4.08 35.04
N ALA A 21 -12.48 3.13 35.59
CA ALA A 21 -11.83 2.12 34.78
C ALA A 21 -12.98 1.35 34.13
N TYR A 22 -13.26 1.66 32.86
CA TYR A 22 -14.04 0.77 32.04
C TYR A 22 -13.33 -0.59 32.11
N PRO A 23 -14.01 -1.68 32.50
CA PRO A 23 -13.40 -2.98 32.35
C PRO A 23 -12.99 -3.11 30.89
N ALA A 24 -11.72 -3.41 30.64
CA ALA A 24 -11.29 -3.77 29.30
C ALA A 24 -12.11 -4.99 28.91
N GLU A 25 -12.98 -4.84 27.93
CA GLU A 25 -13.67 -5.97 27.32
C GLU A 25 -12.58 -6.85 26.73
N ASP A 26 -12.40 -8.05 27.30
CA ASP A 26 -11.54 -9.07 26.71
C ASP A 26 -12.18 -9.39 25.35
N PRO A 27 -11.57 -9.03 24.21
CA PRO A 27 -12.23 -9.08 22.90
C PRO A 27 -12.59 -10.51 22.47
N GLY A 28 -12.32 -11.51 23.32
CA GLY A 28 -12.43 -12.92 23.01
C GLY A 28 -11.33 -13.30 22.04
N GLU A 29 -10.84 -14.53 22.16
CA GLU A 29 -9.91 -15.05 21.18
C GLU A 29 -10.65 -15.26 19.84
N ILE A 30 -10.36 -14.42 18.83
CA ILE A 30 -10.86 -14.63 17.47
C ILE A 30 -10.06 -15.77 16.82
N VAL A 31 -10.52 -17.01 17.02
CA VAL A 31 -9.92 -18.18 16.35
C VAL A 31 -10.44 -18.28 14.91
N LYS A 32 -9.65 -17.79 13.94
CA LYS A 32 -9.92 -18.03 12.51
C LYS A 32 -9.39 -19.40 12.10
N ARG A 33 -10.26 -20.26 11.56
CA ARG A 33 -9.86 -21.51 10.89
C ARG A 33 -9.89 -21.28 9.38
N PHE A 34 -8.74 -21.39 8.74
CA PHE A 34 -8.62 -21.30 7.29
C PHE A 34 -8.87 -22.67 6.66
N GLN A 35 -9.54 -22.70 5.51
CA GLN A 35 -9.68 -23.90 4.69
C GLN A 35 -8.69 -23.84 3.53
N GLN A 36 -8.09 -24.98 3.18
CA GLN A 36 -7.28 -25.10 1.98
C GLN A 36 -8.18 -24.97 0.74
N THR A 37 -7.68 -24.28 -0.27
CA THR A 37 -8.31 -24.17 -1.59
C THR A 37 -7.22 -24.20 -2.67
N GLU A 38 -7.61 -24.63 -3.87
CA GLU A 38 -6.78 -24.59 -5.07
C GLU A 38 -6.97 -23.28 -5.86
N GLU A 39 -7.82 -22.38 -5.38
CA GLU A 39 -8.05 -21.08 -6.02
C GLU A 39 -6.82 -20.18 -5.90
N THR A 40 -6.44 -19.56 -7.02
CA THR A 40 -5.34 -18.58 -7.04
C THR A 40 -5.91 -17.16 -6.91
N PHE A 41 -5.71 -16.57 -5.74
CA PHE A 41 -6.17 -15.21 -5.46
C PHE A 41 -5.24 -14.14 -6.05
N ALA A 42 -5.85 -13.11 -6.61
CA ALA A 42 -5.17 -11.85 -6.92
C ALA A 42 -5.10 -11.00 -5.65
N ASN A 43 -3.94 -10.38 -5.39
CA ASN A 43 -3.79 -9.38 -4.33
C ASN A 43 -3.36 -8.05 -4.99
N PRO A 44 -4.31 -7.17 -5.33
CA PRO A 44 -4.02 -5.94 -6.04
C PRO A 44 -2.93 -5.11 -5.33
N GLY A 45 -1.83 -4.82 -6.04
CA GLY A 45 -0.73 -3.99 -5.53
C GLY A 45 0.18 -4.63 -4.45
N LYS A 46 -0.09 -5.87 -4.02
CA LYS A 46 0.73 -6.65 -3.06
C LYS A 46 0.86 -8.13 -3.46
N GLY A 47 0.56 -8.44 -4.72
CA GLY A 47 0.40 -9.80 -5.22
C GLY A 47 1.62 -10.29 -5.99
N TRP A 48 1.36 -11.14 -6.97
CA TRP A 48 2.40 -11.80 -7.77
C TRP A 48 3.13 -10.82 -8.68
N MET A 49 4.41 -11.07 -8.93
CA MET A 49 5.21 -10.31 -9.89
C MET A 49 5.73 -11.21 -11.02
N THR A 50 5.86 -10.63 -12.22
CA THR A 50 6.55 -11.26 -13.35
C THR A 50 7.85 -10.52 -13.63
N MET A 51 8.87 -11.26 -14.09
CA MET A 51 10.16 -10.69 -14.51
C MET A 51 10.28 -10.44 -16.02
N ARG A 52 9.19 -10.62 -16.76
CA ARG A 52 9.14 -10.42 -18.21
C ARG A 52 8.95 -8.94 -18.54
N ALA A 53 9.72 -8.43 -19.49
CA ALA A 53 9.52 -7.09 -20.04
C ALA A 53 8.23 -7.00 -20.86
N MET A 54 7.87 -8.07 -21.57
CA MET A 54 6.65 -8.14 -22.38
C MET A 54 5.66 -9.15 -21.80
N PRO A 55 4.35 -8.90 -21.94
CA PRO A 55 3.36 -9.93 -21.66
C PRO A 55 3.50 -11.10 -22.63
N ASP A 56 3.03 -12.27 -22.20
CA ASP A 56 2.97 -13.47 -23.04
C ASP A 56 1.50 -13.85 -23.19
N ASP A 57 0.93 -13.52 -24.35
CA ASP A 57 -0.48 -13.82 -24.66
C ASP A 57 -0.70 -15.25 -25.17
N THR A 58 0.39 -15.96 -25.46
CA THR A 58 0.30 -17.34 -25.96
C THR A 58 0.02 -18.34 -24.83
N LYS A 59 0.23 -17.92 -23.57
CA LYS A 59 0.04 -18.74 -22.39
C LYS A 59 -0.90 -18.03 -21.43
N LYS A 60 -1.87 -18.77 -20.90
CA LYS A 60 -2.61 -18.30 -19.73
C LYS A 60 -1.61 -18.12 -18.60
N ASP A 61 -1.49 -16.89 -18.09
CA ASP A 61 -0.59 -16.60 -16.99
C ASP A 61 -0.89 -17.53 -15.81
N ARG A 62 0.15 -18.16 -15.26
CA ARG A 62 0.02 -19.10 -14.13
C ARG A 62 -0.48 -18.40 -12.86
N PHE A 63 -0.14 -17.12 -12.71
CA PHE A 63 -0.50 -16.31 -11.55
C PHE A 63 -1.13 -15.00 -11.99
N PRO A 64 -2.07 -14.44 -11.21
CA PRO A 64 -2.62 -13.10 -11.43
C PRO A 64 -1.57 -12.05 -11.04
N TYR A 65 -0.67 -11.74 -11.97
CA TYR A 65 0.39 -10.77 -11.77
C TYR A 65 -0.20 -9.38 -11.52
N SER A 66 0.32 -8.69 -10.51
CA SER A 66 -0.03 -7.32 -10.15
C SER A 66 1.10 -6.33 -10.47
N VAL A 67 2.33 -6.83 -10.67
CA VAL A 67 3.51 -6.04 -11.02
C VAL A 67 4.35 -6.75 -12.09
N ALA A 68 4.78 -6.01 -13.12
CA ALA A 68 5.84 -6.43 -14.04
C ALA A 68 7.14 -5.71 -13.65
N TYR A 69 8.14 -6.48 -13.21
CA TYR A 69 9.44 -5.96 -12.82
C TYR A 69 10.53 -6.45 -13.77
N PHE A 70 11.19 -5.56 -14.51
CA PHE A 70 12.26 -5.97 -15.42
C PHE A 70 13.45 -5.01 -15.38
N ARG A 71 14.58 -5.51 -15.88
CA ARG A 71 15.82 -4.74 -15.95
C ARG A 71 16.14 -4.39 -17.39
N LEU A 72 16.57 -3.15 -17.58
CA LEU A 72 17.19 -2.65 -18.79
C LEU A 72 18.66 -2.39 -18.47
N ASN A 73 19.54 -2.55 -19.45
CA ASN A 73 20.91 -2.05 -19.32
C ASN A 73 20.98 -0.69 -20.00
N TRP A 74 21.65 0.28 -19.36
CA TRP A 74 21.88 1.58 -19.98
C TRP A 74 22.51 1.46 -21.37
N GLY A 75 23.52 0.60 -21.54
CA GLY A 75 24.19 0.40 -22.84
C GLY A 75 23.30 -0.18 -23.95
N ASP A 76 22.19 -0.85 -23.60
CA ASP A 76 21.20 -1.29 -24.60
C ASP A 76 20.23 -0.15 -24.97
N VAL A 77 19.95 0.75 -24.01
CA VAL A 77 19.08 1.91 -24.20
C VAL A 77 19.82 3.03 -24.94
N GLU A 78 21.10 3.24 -24.67
CA GLU A 78 21.95 4.23 -25.33
C GLU A 78 23.25 3.55 -25.79
N PRO A 79 23.22 2.84 -26.93
CA PRO A 79 24.41 2.16 -27.44
C PRO A 79 25.46 3.12 -28.02
N VAL A 80 25.02 4.30 -28.45
CA VAL A 80 25.87 5.40 -28.92
C VAL A 80 25.44 6.65 -28.17
N GLU A 81 26.41 7.41 -27.63
CA GLU A 81 26.15 8.63 -26.87
C GLU A 81 25.24 9.59 -27.66
N GLY A 82 24.16 10.03 -27.03
CA GLY A 82 23.13 10.89 -27.61
C GLY A 82 22.11 10.17 -28.50
N GLN A 83 22.26 8.86 -28.79
CA GLN A 83 21.34 8.08 -29.62
C GLN A 83 20.56 7.05 -28.79
N CYS A 84 19.59 7.56 -28.03
CA CYS A 84 18.75 6.72 -27.17
C CYS A 84 17.67 5.96 -27.95
N GLN A 85 17.59 4.65 -27.72
CA GLN A 85 16.55 3.73 -28.19
C GLN A 85 15.40 3.64 -27.18
N TRP A 86 14.66 4.74 -26.98
CA TRP A 86 13.56 4.83 -26.00
C TRP A 86 12.43 3.80 -26.21
N GLN A 87 12.31 3.25 -27.42
CA GLN A 87 11.38 2.17 -27.76
C GLN A 87 11.49 0.98 -26.79
N ARG A 88 12.69 0.70 -26.26
CA ARG A 88 12.92 -0.38 -25.29
C ARG A 88 12.19 -0.17 -23.95
N ILE A 89 11.83 1.07 -23.62
CA ILE A 89 10.99 1.42 -22.47
C ILE A 89 9.53 1.53 -22.91
N ASP A 90 9.28 2.25 -24.00
CA ASP A 90 7.93 2.57 -24.46
C ASP A 90 7.11 1.33 -24.87
N GLU A 91 7.75 0.33 -25.47
CA GLU A 91 7.08 -0.90 -25.89
C GLU A 91 6.55 -1.72 -24.71
N PRO A 92 7.37 -2.07 -23.68
CA PRO A 92 6.86 -2.64 -22.44
C PRO A 92 5.76 -1.81 -21.78
N LEU A 93 5.96 -0.48 -21.67
CA LEU A 93 4.96 0.40 -21.07
C LEU A 93 3.60 0.28 -21.78
N ARG A 94 3.60 0.34 -23.11
CA ARG A 94 2.38 0.24 -23.92
C ARG A 94 1.73 -1.14 -23.82
N ALA A 95 2.55 -2.21 -23.83
CA ALA A 95 2.05 -3.58 -23.78
C ALA A 95 1.38 -3.92 -22.45
N TRP A 96 1.93 -3.40 -21.34
CA TRP A 96 1.37 -3.60 -20.01
C TRP A 96 0.28 -2.60 -19.64
N ALA A 97 0.24 -1.40 -20.24
CA ALA A 97 -0.80 -0.39 -19.97
C ALA A 97 -2.23 -0.87 -20.26
N GLN A 98 -2.39 -1.89 -21.12
CA GLN A 98 -3.68 -2.52 -21.41
C GLN A 98 -4.14 -3.48 -20.30
N ARG A 99 -3.36 -3.66 -19.23
CA ARG A 99 -3.61 -4.60 -18.14
C ARG A 99 -3.62 -3.87 -16.81
N GLU A 100 -4.30 -4.41 -15.80
CA GLU A 100 -4.28 -3.90 -14.43
C GLU A 100 -2.96 -4.25 -13.68
N VAL A 101 -1.82 -4.05 -14.36
CA VAL A 101 -0.48 -4.40 -13.87
C VAL A 101 0.35 -3.15 -13.72
N ARG A 102 0.99 -2.97 -12.57
CA ARG A 102 1.97 -1.89 -12.36
C ARG A 102 3.31 -2.26 -12.96
N ILE A 103 4.01 -1.28 -13.50
CA ILE A 103 5.34 -1.49 -14.09
C ILE A 103 6.38 -0.90 -13.16
N ALA A 104 7.41 -1.68 -12.88
CA ALA A 104 8.61 -1.22 -12.20
C ALA A 104 9.80 -1.68 -13.04
N PHE A 105 10.73 -0.79 -13.36
CA PHE A 105 11.96 -1.19 -14.02
C PHE A 105 13.16 -0.54 -13.40
N ARG A 106 14.30 -1.20 -13.58
CA ARG A 106 15.62 -0.69 -13.22
C ARG A 106 16.44 -0.54 -14.49
N ILE A 107 17.19 0.55 -14.57
CA ILE A 107 18.20 0.78 -15.59
C ILE A 107 19.61 0.84 -14.97
#